data_AF-A0A929PJ56-F1
#
_entry.id   AF-A0A929PJ56-F1
#
_cell.length_a   1.000
_cell.length_b   1.000
_cell.length_c   1.000
_cell.angle_alpha   90.00
_cell.angle_beta   90.00
_cell.angle_gamma   90.00
#
_symmetry.space_group_name_H-M   'P 1'
#
loop_
_entity.id
_entity.type
_entity.pdbx_description
1 polymer ?
#
loop_
_entity_poly.entity_id
_entity_poly.type
_entity_poly.pdbx_seq_one_letter_code
_entity_poly.pdbx_strand_id
1 'polypeptide(L)'
;MSRVSIVEGEEPEDMISEAIDLLGGIDKFVKTRDVVFIKPNVCGGVVGNRGSYTSPEVITALLELIKKKSSRIIVGEVNSEM
;
A
#
# COMPACT_ATOMS: atom_id res chain seq x y z
N MET A 1 12.09 5.89 18.29
CA MET A 1 12.51 6.43 16.99
C MET A 1 11.58 5.90 15.92
N SER A 2 11.17 6.75 14.98
CA SER A 2 10.41 6.32 13.80
C SER A 2 11.33 5.54 12.86
N ARG A 3 10.82 4.47 12.24
CA ARG A 3 11.55 3.66 11.25
C ARG A 3 10.83 3.74 9.92
N VAL A 4 11.59 3.97 8.86
CA VAL A 4 11.13 4.02 7.47
C VAL A 4 11.97 3.03 6.67
N SER A 5 11.34 2.27 5.77
CA SER A 5 12.01 1.46 4.75
C SER A 5 11.84 2.13 3.38
N ILE A 6 12.88 2.05 2.56
CA ILE A 6 12.89 2.57 1.20
C ILE A 6 13.51 1.47 0.34
N VAL A 7 12.79 1.07 -0.70
CA VAL A 7 13.21 0.05 -1.67
C VAL A 7 13.02 0.64 -3.06
N GLU A 8 14.02 0.44 -3.92
CA GLU A 8 13.99 0.85 -5.32
C GLU A 8 14.08 -0.38 -6.20
N GLY A 9 13.35 -0.38 -7.31
CA GLY A 9 13.27 -1.51 -8.22
C GLY A 9 12.31 -1.24 -9.37
N GLU A 10 12.08 -2.24 -10.20
CA GLU A 10 11.19 -2.16 -11.36
C GLU A 10 9.85 -2.84 -11.11
N GLU A 11 9.83 -3.89 -10.28
CA GLU A 11 8.65 -4.71 -9.99
C GLU A 11 7.99 -4.31 -8.66
N PRO A 12 6.76 -3.76 -8.67
CA PRO A 12 6.08 -3.31 -7.45
C PRO A 12 5.84 -4.39 -6.40
N GLU A 13 5.62 -5.64 -6.83
CA GLU A 13 5.39 -6.78 -5.93
C GLU A 13 6.61 -7.06 -5.06
N ASP A 14 7.79 -7.13 -5.67
CA ASP A 14 9.07 -7.33 -4.99
C ASP A 14 9.38 -6.15 -4.07
N MET A 15 9.23 -4.92 -4.59
CA MET A 15 9.48 -3.70 -3.82
C MET A 15 8.61 -3.62 -2.56
N ILE A 16 7.32 -3.95 -2.66
CA ILE A 16 6.40 -3.90 -1.53
C ILE A 16 6.68 -4.99 -0.51
N SER A 17 6.97 -6.22 -0.96
CA SER A 17 7.35 -7.31 -0.07
C SER A 17 8.60 -6.96 0.72
N GLU A 18 9.68 -6.54 0.05
CA GLU A 18 10.94 -6.18 0.69
C GLU A 18 10.79 -4.99 1.64
N ALA A 19 10.07 -3.94 1.23
CA ALA A 19 9.86 -2.77 2.07
C ALA A 19 9.13 -3.13 3.37
N ILE A 20 8.16 -4.04 3.33
CA ILE A 20 7.43 -4.51 4.51
C ILE A 20 8.28 -5.46 5.36
N ASP A 21 9.08 -6.32 4.74
CA ASP A 21 10.00 -7.23 5.44
C ASP A 21 11.07 -6.47 6.24
N LEU A 22 11.63 -5.40 5.66
CA LEU A 22 12.53 -4.47 6.37
C LEU A 22 11.85 -3.80 7.58
N LEU A 23 10.52 -3.66 7.56
CA LEU A 23 9.73 -3.15 8.69
C LEU A 23 9.31 -4.23 9.70
N GLY A 24 9.71 -5.48 9.48
CA GLY A 24 9.47 -6.62 10.37
C GLY A 24 8.38 -7.59 9.87
N GLY A 25 8.06 -7.52 8.59
CA GLY A 25 7.15 -8.46 7.92
C GLY A 25 5.67 -8.10 8.09
N ILE A 26 4.86 -8.59 7.14
CA ILE A 26 3.43 -8.24 7.08
C ILE A 26 2.64 -8.70 8.30
N ASP A 27 3.06 -9.81 8.92
CA ASP A 27 2.43 -10.36 10.11
C ASP A 27 2.52 -9.44 11.33
N LYS A 28 3.40 -8.44 11.32
CA LYS A 28 3.42 -7.39 12.34
C LYS A 28 2.23 -6.44 12.25
N PHE A 29 1.66 -6.28 11.07
CA PHE A 29 0.65 -5.25 10.76
C PHE A 29 -0.74 -5.83 10.46
N VAL A 30 -0.81 -7.00 9.82
CA VAL A 30 -2.07 -7.63 9.42
C VAL A 30 -2.13 -9.04 9.98
N LYS A 31 -3.17 -9.32 10.77
CA LYS A 31 -3.46 -10.63 11.36
C LYS A 31 -4.55 -11.36 10.58
N THR A 32 -4.60 -12.68 10.75
CA THR A 32 -5.62 -13.51 10.13
C THR A 32 -7.01 -13.04 10.54
N ARG A 33 -7.88 -12.82 9.55
CA ARG A 33 -9.26 -12.30 9.68
C ARG A 33 -9.39 -10.81 9.97
N ASP A 34 -8.32 -10.03 9.93
CA ASP A 34 -8.44 -8.58 10.04
C ASP A 34 -9.28 -7.99 8.90
N VAL A 35 -10.03 -6.94 9.23
CA VAL A 35 -10.60 -6.04 8.23
C VAL A 35 -9.58 -4.95 7.97
N VAL A 36 -9.05 -4.89 6.74
CA VAL A 36 -7.99 -3.95 6.38
C VAL A 36 -8.56 -2.82 5.54
N PHE A 37 -8.29 -1.59 5.94
CA PHE A 37 -8.58 -0.39 5.16
C PHE A 37 -7.29 0.15 4.54
N ILE A 38 -7.28 0.30 3.22
CA ILE A 38 -6.17 0.90 2.46
C ILE A 38 -6.59 2.31 2.05
N LYS A 39 -5.83 3.30 2.54
CA LYS A 39 -5.96 4.71 2.15
C LYS A 39 -4.81 5.09 1.20
N PRO A 40 -4.95 4.89 -0.11
CA PRO A 40 -3.95 5.40 -1.06
C PRO A 40 -3.94 6.93 -1.02
N ASN A 41 -2.93 7.59 -1.60
CA ASN A 41 -2.95 9.03 -1.87
C ASN A 41 -3.35 9.25 -3.33
N VAL A 42 -4.64 9.35 -3.62
CA VAL A 42 -5.12 9.59 -5.00
C VAL A 42 -5.55 11.05 -5.18
N CYS A 43 -6.08 11.67 -4.13
CA CYS A 43 -6.52 13.06 -4.19
C CYS A 43 -5.38 14.06 -4.02
N GLY A 44 -5.52 15.23 -4.66
CA GLY A 44 -4.52 16.31 -4.62
C GLY A 44 -3.30 16.09 -5.50
N GLY A 45 -3.25 14.99 -6.27
CA GLY A 45 -2.22 14.75 -7.28
C GLY A 45 -2.32 15.72 -8.46
N VAL A 46 -1.20 15.95 -9.12
CA VAL A 46 -1.12 16.77 -10.34
C VAL A 46 -1.14 15.81 -11.53
N VAL A 47 -2.22 15.84 -12.31
CA VAL A 47 -2.38 14.98 -13.49
C VAL A 47 -1.16 15.13 -14.41
N GLY A 48 -0.56 14.00 -14.80
CA GLY A 48 0.63 13.96 -15.64
C GLY A 48 1.96 14.14 -14.90
N ASN A 49 1.96 14.45 -13.61
CA ASN A 49 3.18 14.51 -12.79
C ASN A 49 3.39 13.19 -12.05
N ARG A 50 4.40 12.41 -12.45
CA ARG A 50 4.71 11.09 -11.87
C ARG A 50 5.05 11.24 -10.38
N GLY A 51 4.47 10.39 -9.55
CA GLY A 51 4.66 10.41 -8.10
C GLY A 51 3.81 11.43 -7.34
N SER A 52 2.97 12.22 -8.04
CA SER A 52 2.02 13.12 -7.37
C SER A 52 0.81 12.40 -6.76
N TYR A 53 0.55 11.16 -7.17
CA TYR A 53 -0.43 10.24 -6.58
C TYR A 53 0.14 8.82 -6.54
N THR A 54 -0.42 7.99 -5.65
CA THR A 54 -0.04 6.58 -5.52
C THR A 54 -0.37 5.82 -6.80
N SER A 55 0.59 5.05 -7.31
CA SER A 55 0.37 4.22 -8.49
C SER A 55 -0.61 3.06 -8.17
N PRO A 56 -1.55 2.73 -9.08
CA PRO A 56 -2.43 1.58 -8.90
C PRO A 56 -1.68 0.25 -8.74
N GLU A 57 -0.54 0.09 -9.41
CA GLU A 57 0.30 -1.11 -9.34
C GLU A 57 0.82 -1.35 -7.92
N VAL A 58 1.18 -0.29 -7.20
CA VAL A 58 1.56 -0.37 -5.77
C VAL A 58 0.40 -0.85 -4.91
N ILE A 59 -0.82 -0.38 -5.19
CA ILE A 59 -2.02 -0.82 -4.46
C ILE A 59 -2.28 -2.30 -4.74
N THR A 60 -2.19 -2.73 -6.00
CA THR A 60 -2.37 -4.13 -6.40
C THR A 60 -1.36 -5.06 -5.74
N ALA A 61 -0.08 -4.70 -5.74
CA ALA A 61 0.98 -5.47 -5.06
C ALA A 61 0.68 -5.65 -3.56
N LEU A 62 0.23 -4.59 -2.88
CA LEU A 62 -0.15 -4.67 -1.48
C LEU A 62 -1.39 -5.56 -1.27
N LEU A 63 -2.40 -5.46 -2.13
CA LEU A 63 -3.60 -6.30 -2.07
C LEU A 63 -3.25 -7.78 -2.19
N GLU A 64 -2.40 -8.14 -3.16
CA GLU A 64 -1.94 -9.51 -3.38
C GLU A 64 -1.22 -10.08 -2.15
N LEU A 65 -0.42 -9.26 -1.47
CA LEU A 65 0.29 -9.64 -0.24
C LEU A 65 -0.67 -9.93 0.93
N ILE A 66 -1.75 -9.17 1.08
CA ILE A 66 -2.62 -9.25 2.27
C ILE A 66 -3.93 -10.03 2.07
N LYS A 67 -4.34 -10.32 0.83
CA LYS A 67 -5.65 -10.91 0.51
C LYS A 67 -5.91 -12.27 1.15
N LYS A 68 -4.87 -13.11 1.30
CA LYS A 68 -5.00 -14.45 1.90
C LYS A 68 -5.12 -14.41 3.42
N LYS A 69 -4.73 -13.29 4.05
CA LYS A 69 -4.75 -13.11 5.51
C LYS A 69 -6.00 -12.35 5.99
N SER A 70 -6.49 -11.43 5.16
CA SER A 70 -7.57 -10.51 5.54
C SER A 70 -8.96 -11.16 5.38
N SER A 71 -9.90 -10.85 6.27
CA SER A 71 -11.32 -11.26 6.10
C SER A 71 -12.06 -10.37 5.11
N ARG A 72 -11.69 -9.09 5.07
CA ARG A 72 -12.24 -8.09 4.17
C ARG A 72 -11.20 -7.00 3.94
N ILE A 73 -11.10 -6.54 2.70
CA ILE A 73 -10.25 -5.40 2.36
C ILE A 73 -11.15 -4.32 1.78
N ILE A 74 -10.92 -3.08 2.21
CA ILE A 74 -11.63 -1.88 1.76
C ILE A 74 -10.56 -0.92 1.26
N VAL A 75 -10.66 -0.52 -0.01
CA VAL A 75 -9.83 0.55 -0.56
C VAL A 75 -10.71 1.79 -0.62
N GLY A 76 -10.28 2.87 0.03
CA GLY A 76 -11.06 4.09 0.10
C GLY A 76 -10.16 5.32 0.15
N GLU A 77 -10.59 6.35 -0.56
CA GLU A 77 -9.94 7.66 -0.58
C GLU A 77 -11.00 8.75 -0.58
N VAL A 78 -10.63 9.94 -0.11
CA VAL A 78 -11.48 11.12 -0.19
C VAL A 78 -11.74 11.49 -1.65
N ASN A 79 -12.94 11.96 -1.98
CA ASN A 79 -13.19 12.65 -3.25
C ASN A 79 -12.88 14.14 -3.05
N SER A 80 -12.17 14.77 -4.00
CA SER A 80 -11.88 16.21 -3.95
C SER A 80 -13.07 17.08 -4.36
N GLU A 81 -14.18 16.48 -4.79
CA GLU A 81 -15.46 17.16 -4.91
C GLU A 81 -16.04 17.43 -3.51
N MET A 82 -15.73 18.61 -2.96
CA MET A 82 -16.53 19.28 -1.95
C MET A 82 -17.38 20.36 -2.62
#